data_AF-X0JH48-F1
#
_entry.id   AF-X0JH48-F1
#
_cell.length_a   1.000
_cell.length_b   1.000
_cell.length_c   1.000
_cell.angle_alpha   90.00
_cell.angle_beta   90.00
_cell.angle_gamma   90.00
#
_symmetry.space_group_name_H-M   'P 1'
#
loop_
_entity.id
_entity.type
_entity.pdbx_description
1 polymer ?
#
loop_
_entity_poly.entity_id
_entity_poly.type
_entity_poly.pdbx_seq_one_letter_code
_entity_poly.pdbx_strand_id
1 'polypeptide(L)'
;MFFINDLQISYPFAVHERVPVFMNFVYALFIPLGVLIAYNVIARSSAAKHEVTYLSFLISIVLTSFITDIIKNAVGRPRPDLLDRCKPAIGTKANTLVTIDVCTAEDGHILQEGWRSFPSGHSSFSFAGLGFLSLFLAGQLHVFRYSAGGRDLSRALVCLLPLIGAGLVAISRCEDYRHDVYDVCVGSALGMSIAYWSYRRHFPRLSSTKCDEPYPRPGVDTQPGWQRVTDDEEAARGTDE
;
A
#
# COMPACT_ATOMS: atom_id res chain seq x y z
N MET A 1 -19.04 -20.03 12.30
CA MET A 1 -19.26 -20.73 13.58
C MET A 1 -17.96 -20.71 14.37
N PHE A 2 -18.03 -20.78 15.70
CA PHE A 2 -16.86 -20.72 16.59
C PHE A 2 -17.14 -21.52 17.87
N PHE A 3 -16.09 -21.76 18.66
CA PHE A 3 -16.23 -22.33 20.00
C PHE A 3 -16.04 -21.22 21.04
N ILE A 4 -16.82 -21.23 22.11
CA ILE A 4 -16.70 -20.21 23.17
C ILE A 4 -15.47 -20.40 24.06
N ASN A 5 -14.84 -21.58 24.03
CA ASN A 5 -13.61 -21.90 24.77
C ASN A 5 -12.35 -21.81 23.91
N ASP A 6 -12.45 -21.23 22.70
CA ASP A 6 -11.30 -20.99 21.85
C ASP A 6 -10.48 -19.79 22.37
N LEU A 7 -9.27 -20.07 22.85
CA LEU A 7 -8.35 -19.07 23.39
C LEU A 7 -7.87 -18.06 22.33
N GLN A 8 -7.93 -18.42 21.04
CA GLN A 8 -7.50 -17.52 19.97
C GLN A 8 -8.44 -16.34 19.78
N ILE A 9 -9.69 -16.42 20.26
CA ILE A 9 -10.73 -15.39 20.14
C ILE A 9 -11.20 -14.84 21.49
N SER A 10 -10.48 -15.16 22.57
CA SER A 10 -10.81 -14.79 23.95
C SER A 10 -10.03 -13.59 24.50
N TYR A 11 -9.33 -12.83 23.66
CA TYR A 11 -8.59 -11.65 24.10
C TYR A 11 -9.55 -10.49 24.42
N PRO A 12 -9.16 -9.56 25.30
CA PRO A 12 -9.99 -8.41 25.65
C PRO A 12 -10.09 -7.41 24.49
N PHE A 13 -11.25 -6.79 24.35
CA PHE A 13 -11.48 -5.72 23.39
C PHE A 13 -10.71 -4.45 23.80
N ALA A 14 -9.72 -4.06 23.00
CA ALA A 14 -9.01 -2.80 23.19
C ALA A 14 -9.91 -1.61 22.80
N VAL A 15 -10.42 -0.88 23.82
CA VAL A 15 -11.23 0.34 23.66
C VAL A 15 -10.41 1.50 23.10
N HIS A 16 -9.16 1.63 23.56
CA HIS A 16 -8.21 2.61 23.05
C HIS A 16 -7.21 1.93 22.14
N GLU A 17 -7.31 2.24 20.86
CA GLU A 17 -6.38 1.73 19.84
C GLU A 17 -5.10 2.54 19.85
N ARG A 18 -3.95 1.87 19.79
CA ARG A 18 -2.64 2.53 19.67
C ARG A 18 -2.55 3.37 18.39
N VAL A 19 -3.11 2.84 17.30
CA VAL A 19 -3.27 3.56 16.03
C VAL A 19 -4.74 3.52 15.64
N PRO A 20 -5.51 4.57 15.97
CA PRO A 20 -6.88 4.72 15.50
C PRO A 20 -6.93 4.89 13.98
N VAL A 21 -8.08 4.58 13.38
CA VAL A 21 -8.34 4.73 11.93
C VAL A 21 -7.94 6.12 11.41
N PHE A 22 -8.29 7.18 12.15
CA PHE A 22 -7.93 8.55 11.78
C PHE A 22 -6.42 8.75 11.71
N MET A 23 -5.67 8.24 12.70
CA MET A 23 -4.21 8.37 12.70
C MET A 23 -3.58 7.54 11.57
N ASN A 24 -4.18 6.40 11.21
CA ASN A 24 -3.74 5.65 10.04
C ASN A 24 -3.90 6.47 8.74
N PHE A 25 -5.00 7.22 8.58
CA PHE A 25 -5.12 8.17 7.46
C PHE A 25 -4.05 9.26 7.52
N VAL A 26 -3.74 9.81 8.68
CA VAL A 26 -2.66 10.80 8.83
C VAL A 26 -1.31 10.20 8.40
N TYR A 27 -0.94 9.03 8.90
CA TYR A 27 0.36 8.41 8.64
C TYR A 27 0.51 7.86 7.23
N ALA A 28 -0.53 7.29 6.64
CA ALA A 28 -0.43 6.55 5.38
C ALA A 28 -1.04 7.27 4.17
N LEU A 29 -1.90 8.27 4.39
CA LEU A 29 -2.45 9.09 3.30
C LEU A 29 -1.86 10.49 3.29
N PHE A 30 -2.05 11.26 4.38
CA PHE A 30 -1.73 12.69 4.37
C PHE A 30 -0.23 12.98 4.45
N ILE A 31 0.52 12.30 5.32
CA ILE A 31 1.97 12.46 5.41
C ILE A 31 2.65 12.07 4.09
N PRO A 32 2.41 10.89 3.50
CA PRO A 32 2.98 10.52 2.21
C PRO A 32 2.63 11.51 1.11
N LEU A 33 1.36 11.92 1.00
CA LEU A 33 0.94 12.92 0.02
C LEU A 33 1.68 14.24 0.20
N GLY A 34 1.81 14.74 1.43
CA GLY A 34 2.57 15.94 1.74
C GLY A 34 4.04 15.84 1.34
N VAL A 35 4.69 14.71 1.62
CA VAL A 35 6.08 14.45 1.22
C VAL A 35 6.23 14.38 -0.30
N LEU A 36 5.32 13.71 -1.02
CA LEU A 36 5.32 13.65 -2.49
C LEU A 36 5.16 15.04 -3.11
N ILE A 37 4.25 15.86 -2.59
CA ILE A 37 4.04 17.24 -3.02
C ILE A 37 5.31 18.06 -2.76
N ALA A 38 5.81 18.06 -1.52
CA ALA A 38 6.99 18.82 -1.14
C ALA A 38 8.21 18.43 -1.98
N TYR A 39 8.45 17.14 -2.18
CA TYR A 39 9.55 16.64 -3.00
C TYR A 39 9.48 17.17 -4.43
N ASN A 40 8.33 17.01 -5.10
CA ASN A 40 8.18 17.44 -6.49
C ASN A 40 8.26 18.97 -6.65
N VAL A 41 7.72 19.74 -5.69
CA VAL A 41 7.84 21.21 -5.69
C VAL A 41 9.29 21.65 -5.52
N ILE A 42 10.01 21.08 -4.55
CA ILE A 42 11.42 21.40 -4.28
C ILE A 42 12.30 21.01 -5.48
N ALA A 43 12.04 19.85 -6.08
CA ALA A 43 12.73 19.37 -7.27
C ALA A 43 12.36 20.13 -8.55
N ARG A 44 11.40 21.07 -8.49
CA ARG A 44 10.84 21.80 -9.65
C ARG A 44 10.40 20.85 -10.77
N SER A 45 9.77 19.75 -10.37
CA SER A 45 9.26 18.72 -11.28
C SER A 45 8.24 19.29 -12.27
N SER A 46 8.14 18.66 -13.44
CA SER A 46 7.14 19.04 -14.44
C SER A 46 5.70 18.78 -13.95
N ALA A 47 4.72 19.50 -14.48
CA ALA A 47 3.31 19.30 -14.15
C ALA A 47 2.86 17.85 -14.44
N ALA A 48 3.36 17.25 -15.52
CA ALA A 48 3.10 15.85 -15.85
C ALA A 48 3.58 14.89 -14.75
N LYS A 49 4.76 15.16 -14.14
CA LYS A 49 5.27 14.34 -13.03
C LYS A 49 4.42 14.47 -11.78
N HIS A 50 3.90 15.67 -11.47
CA HIS A 50 2.95 15.86 -10.38
C HIS A 50 1.68 15.01 -10.56
N GLU A 51 1.01 15.15 -11.71
CA GLU A 51 -0.21 14.43 -12.04
C GLU A 51 -0.02 12.91 -11.91
N VAL A 52 1.02 12.37 -12.56
CA VAL A 52 1.28 10.92 -12.56
C VAL A 52 1.64 10.41 -11.17
N THR A 53 2.43 11.17 -10.40
CA THR A 53 2.80 10.79 -9.02
C THR A 53 1.55 10.67 -8.14
N TYR A 54 0.68 11.69 -8.15
CA TYR A 54 -0.50 11.70 -7.29
C TYR A 54 -1.54 10.69 -7.73
N LEU A 55 -1.75 10.53 -9.04
CA LEU A 55 -2.64 9.51 -9.59
C LEU A 55 -2.18 8.10 -9.17
N SER A 56 -0.89 7.81 -9.31
CA SER A 56 -0.31 6.51 -8.93
C SER A 56 -0.48 6.23 -7.43
N PHE A 57 -0.24 7.25 -6.60
CA PHE A 57 -0.42 7.16 -5.16
C PHE A 57 -1.90 6.93 -4.78
N LEU A 58 -2.82 7.68 -5.38
CA LEU A 58 -4.26 7.54 -5.12
C LEU A 58 -4.78 6.17 -5.55
N ILE A 59 -4.33 5.66 -6.71
CA ILE A 59 -4.65 4.30 -7.17
C ILE A 59 -4.15 3.27 -6.15
N SER A 60 -2.93 3.41 -5.63
CA SER A 60 -2.38 2.50 -4.61
C SER A 60 -3.30 2.40 -3.39
N ILE A 61 -3.69 3.56 -2.84
CA ILE A 61 -4.54 3.66 -1.66
C ILE A 61 -5.95 3.10 -1.94
N VAL A 62 -6.63 3.63 -2.96
CA VAL A 62 -8.03 3.31 -3.23
C VAL A 62 -8.21 1.84 -3.61
N LEU A 63 -7.33 1.32 -4.49
CA LEU A 63 -7.40 -0.06 -4.93
C LEU A 63 -7.11 -1.02 -3.76
N THR A 64 -6.16 -0.69 -2.89
CA THR A 64 -5.87 -1.51 -1.71
C THR A 64 -7.03 -1.55 -0.74
N SER A 65 -7.65 -0.40 -0.44
CA SER A 65 -8.83 -0.34 0.44
C SER A 65 -9.98 -1.17 -0.13
N PHE A 66 -10.27 -0.98 -1.42
CA PHE A 66 -11.34 -1.70 -2.11
C PHE A 66 -11.15 -3.22 -2.08
N ILE A 67 -9.96 -3.70 -2.45
CA ILE A 67 -9.66 -5.14 -2.44
C ILE A 67 -9.67 -5.69 -1.01
N THR A 68 -9.12 -4.96 -0.04
CA THR A 68 -9.12 -5.39 1.37
C THR A 68 -10.54 -5.55 1.91
N ASP A 69 -11.43 -4.60 1.64
CA ASP A 69 -12.81 -4.67 2.12
C ASP A 69 -13.60 -5.80 1.46
N ILE A 70 -13.39 -6.06 0.17
CA ILE A 70 -13.96 -7.24 -0.51
C ILE A 70 -13.52 -8.52 0.20
N ILE A 71 -12.22 -8.70 0.42
CA ILE A 71 -11.70 -9.93 1.03
C ILE A 71 -12.22 -10.08 2.47
N LYS A 72 -12.25 -8.99 3.24
CA LYS A 72 -12.81 -9.00 4.61
C LYS A 72 -14.25 -9.49 4.65
N ASN A 73 -15.08 -8.93 3.77
CA ASN A 73 -16.50 -9.29 3.72
C ASN A 73 -16.71 -10.71 3.20
N ALA A 74 -15.86 -11.20 2.30
CA ALA A 74 -15.93 -12.55 1.76
C ALA A 74 -15.45 -13.62 2.75
N VAL A 75 -14.41 -13.33 3.54
CA VAL A 75 -13.79 -14.32 4.44
C VAL A 75 -14.52 -14.42 5.78
N GLY A 76 -14.95 -13.29 6.37
CA GLY A 76 -15.73 -13.32 7.61
C GLY A 76 -14.99 -13.93 8.81
N ARG A 77 -13.66 -13.81 8.87
CA ARG A 77 -12.84 -14.43 9.94
C ARG A 77 -13.06 -13.73 11.30
N PRO A 78 -13.31 -14.48 12.38
CA PRO A 78 -13.41 -13.92 13.72
C PRO A 78 -12.09 -13.28 14.18
N ARG A 79 -12.17 -12.15 14.87
CA ARG A 79 -11.03 -11.46 15.47
C ARG A 79 -10.60 -12.10 16.79
N PRO A 80 -9.35 -11.87 17.24
CA PRO A 80 -8.90 -12.36 18.53
C PRO A 80 -9.69 -11.83 19.73
N ASP A 81 -10.39 -10.70 19.56
CA ASP A 81 -11.23 -10.07 20.58
C ASP A 81 -12.74 -10.34 20.40
N LEU A 82 -13.13 -11.36 19.61
CA LEU A 82 -14.54 -11.60 19.28
C LEU A 82 -15.38 -11.94 20.50
N LEU A 83 -14.91 -12.78 21.43
CA LEU A 83 -15.73 -13.22 22.56
C LEU A 83 -16.09 -12.06 23.50
N ASP A 84 -15.17 -11.12 23.69
CA ASP A 84 -15.41 -9.95 24.54
C ASP A 84 -16.41 -8.96 23.89
N ARG A 85 -16.42 -8.89 22.55
CA ARG A 85 -17.46 -8.16 21.79
C ARG A 85 -18.82 -8.86 21.82
N CYS A 86 -18.81 -10.18 21.65
CA CYS A 86 -20.00 -11.03 21.53
C CYS A 86 -20.78 -11.12 22.83
N LYS A 87 -20.07 -11.24 23.97
CA LYS A 87 -20.67 -11.52 25.29
C LYS A 87 -21.63 -12.71 25.21
N PRO A 88 -21.12 -13.95 25.09
CA PRO A 88 -21.98 -15.12 24.90
C PRO A 88 -22.94 -15.32 26.07
N ALA A 89 -24.15 -15.82 25.77
CA ALA A 89 -25.20 -16.06 26.76
C ALA A 89 -24.75 -17.04 27.87
N ILE A 90 -25.26 -16.83 29.07
CA ILE A 90 -24.97 -17.70 30.22
C ILE A 90 -25.51 -19.11 29.92
N GLY A 91 -24.64 -20.11 30.01
CA GLY A 91 -25.00 -21.51 29.74
C GLY A 91 -24.72 -22.00 28.32
N THR A 92 -24.13 -21.18 27.44
CA THR A 92 -23.62 -21.67 26.15
C THR A 92 -22.59 -22.79 26.37
N LYS A 93 -22.71 -23.88 25.61
CA LYS A 93 -21.82 -25.05 25.75
C LYS A 93 -20.44 -24.76 25.16
N ALA A 94 -19.40 -25.06 25.93
CA ALA A 94 -18.00 -24.83 25.54
C ALA A 94 -17.59 -25.59 24.27
N ASN A 95 -17.80 -26.90 24.25
CA ASN A 95 -17.31 -27.79 23.19
C ASN A 95 -18.33 -28.00 22.07
N THR A 96 -19.01 -26.94 21.64
CA THR A 96 -20.01 -27.01 20.57
C THR A 96 -19.85 -25.82 19.64
N LEU A 97 -19.91 -26.06 18.33
CA LEU A 97 -19.90 -25.00 17.34
C LEU A 97 -21.17 -24.17 17.45
N VAL A 98 -21.00 -22.88 17.69
CA VAL A 98 -22.08 -21.91 17.82
C VAL A 98 -21.97 -20.84 16.73
N THR A 99 -23.12 -20.22 16.43
CA THR A 99 -23.26 -19.08 15.52
C THR A 99 -23.29 -17.76 16.30
N ILE A 100 -23.40 -16.64 15.59
CA ILE A 100 -23.49 -15.30 16.19
C ILE A 100 -24.71 -15.15 17.12
N ASP A 101 -25.73 -16.01 16.99
CA ASP A 101 -26.98 -15.96 17.75
C ASP A 101 -26.81 -16.17 19.27
N VAL A 102 -25.66 -16.68 19.71
CA VAL A 102 -25.35 -16.82 21.14
C VAL A 102 -24.87 -15.51 21.78
N CYS A 103 -24.52 -14.51 20.98
CA CYS A 103 -24.04 -13.22 21.45
C CYS A 103 -25.19 -12.41 22.07
N THR A 104 -24.99 -11.87 23.27
CA THR A 104 -25.98 -10.99 23.91
C THR A 104 -25.72 -9.51 23.66
N ALA A 105 -24.59 -9.16 23.03
CA ALA A 105 -24.30 -7.80 22.62
C ALA A 105 -25.27 -7.33 21.51
N GLU A 106 -25.52 -6.02 21.46
CA GLU A 106 -26.35 -5.43 20.41
C GLU A 106 -25.78 -5.73 19.02
N ASP A 107 -26.65 -6.10 18.08
CA ASP A 107 -26.27 -6.31 16.69
C ASP A 107 -25.98 -4.96 16.03
N GLY A 108 -24.71 -4.58 16.09
CA GLY A 108 -24.23 -3.30 15.60
C GLY A 108 -22.80 -3.38 15.07
N HIS A 109 -22.25 -2.22 14.73
CA HIS A 109 -20.95 -2.11 14.10
C HIS A 109 -19.82 -2.80 14.89
N ILE A 110 -19.85 -2.75 16.23
CA ILE A 110 -18.81 -3.36 17.08
C ILE A 110 -18.79 -4.89 16.92
N LEU A 111 -19.96 -5.53 16.93
CA LEU A 111 -20.09 -6.98 16.80
C LEU A 111 -19.76 -7.44 15.38
N GLN A 112 -20.30 -6.75 14.37
CA GLN A 112 -20.05 -7.07 12.95
C GLN A 112 -18.57 -6.90 12.58
N GLU A 113 -17.89 -5.86 13.09
CA GLU A 113 -16.45 -5.71 12.91
C GLU A 113 -15.64 -6.85 13.54
N GLY A 114 -16.17 -7.52 14.56
CA GLY A 114 -15.58 -8.70 15.18
C GLY A 114 -15.38 -9.88 14.21
N TRP A 115 -16.09 -9.88 13.07
CA TRP A 115 -16.01 -10.90 12.03
C TRP A 115 -15.16 -10.50 10.81
N ARG A 116 -14.51 -9.34 10.86
CA ARG A 116 -13.75 -8.78 9.72
C ARG A 116 -12.25 -8.75 10.03
N SER A 117 -11.68 -9.87 10.51
CA SER A 117 -10.26 -9.94 10.87
C SER A 117 -9.32 -10.00 9.66
N PHE A 118 -9.64 -10.82 8.65
CA PHE A 118 -8.69 -11.12 7.57
C PHE A 118 -9.05 -10.40 6.26
N PRO A 119 -8.09 -9.75 5.56
CA PRO A 119 -6.77 -9.33 6.04
C PRO A 119 -6.86 -8.03 6.86
N SER A 120 -5.76 -7.64 7.53
CA SER A 120 -5.75 -6.40 8.29
C SER A 120 -5.79 -5.16 7.39
N GLY A 121 -6.84 -4.35 7.55
CA GLY A 121 -7.03 -3.10 6.79
C GLY A 121 -6.03 -2.00 7.17
N HIS A 122 -5.62 -1.91 8.43
CA HIS A 122 -4.58 -0.95 8.84
C HIS A 122 -3.23 -1.31 8.21
N SER A 123 -2.90 -2.60 8.21
CA SER A 123 -1.68 -3.12 7.61
C SER A 123 -1.65 -2.90 6.10
N SER A 124 -2.71 -3.28 5.37
CA SER A 124 -2.75 -3.09 3.92
C SER A 124 -2.73 -1.61 3.52
N PHE A 125 -3.51 -0.76 4.19
CA PHE A 125 -3.56 0.67 3.92
C PHE A 125 -2.21 1.36 4.18
N SER A 126 -1.56 1.05 5.31
CA SER A 126 -0.27 1.64 5.65
C SER A 126 0.84 1.22 4.68
N PHE A 127 0.91 -0.06 4.30
CA PHE A 127 1.84 -0.53 3.29
C PHE A 127 1.53 -0.02 1.88
N ALA A 128 0.27 0.26 1.54
CA ALA A 128 -0.08 0.86 0.26
C ALA A 128 0.41 2.32 0.15
N GLY A 129 0.28 3.10 1.22
CA GLY A 129 0.67 4.50 1.25
C GLY A 129 2.15 4.73 1.49
N LEU A 130 2.65 4.25 2.63
CA LEU A 130 4.06 4.38 3.00
C LEU A 130 4.97 3.51 2.14
N GLY A 131 4.48 2.35 1.67
CA GLY A 131 5.22 1.54 0.69
C GLY A 131 5.34 2.23 -0.66
N PHE A 132 4.29 2.90 -1.14
CA PHE A 132 4.40 3.73 -2.34
C PHE A 132 5.41 4.87 -2.15
N LEU A 133 5.38 5.56 -1.00
CA LEU A 133 6.36 6.60 -0.68
C LEU A 133 7.80 6.05 -0.67
N SER A 134 8.01 4.88 -0.06
CA SER A 134 9.30 4.17 -0.04
C SER A 134 9.82 3.91 -1.47
N LEU A 135 8.97 3.37 -2.34
CA LEU A 135 9.30 3.10 -3.74
C LEU A 135 9.60 4.39 -4.52
N PHE A 136 8.79 5.43 -4.32
CA PHE A 136 9.01 6.74 -4.94
C PHE A 136 10.38 7.30 -4.53
N LEU A 137 10.67 7.39 -3.23
CA LEU A 137 11.96 7.88 -2.74
C LEU A 137 13.13 7.03 -3.26
N ALA A 138 12.98 5.71 -3.34
CA ALA A 138 14.01 4.83 -3.86
C ALA A 138 14.34 5.12 -5.34
N GLY A 139 13.32 5.42 -6.15
CA GLY A 139 13.48 5.86 -7.52
C GLY A 139 14.15 7.22 -7.63
N GLN A 140 13.68 8.19 -6.83
CA GLN A 140 14.22 9.56 -6.84
C GLN A 140 15.67 9.66 -6.34
N LEU A 141 16.04 8.86 -5.34
CA LEU A 141 17.39 8.86 -4.76
C LEU A 141 18.36 7.90 -5.48
N HIS A 142 17.89 7.23 -6.53
CA HIS A 142 18.66 6.26 -7.34
C HIS A 142 19.34 5.16 -6.49
N VAL A 143 18.66 4.66 -5.46
CA VAL A 143 19.25 3.73 -4.48
C VAL A 143 19.76 2.44 -5.12
N PHE A 144 19.12 1.97 -6.20
CA PHE A 144 19.50 0.74 -6.89
C PHE A 144 20.44 0.97 -8.09
N ARG A 145 21.01 2.17 -8.24
CA ARG A 145 21.98 2.48 -9.30
C ARG A 145 23.40 2.60 -8.73
N TYR A 146 24.19 1.54 -8.86
CA TYR A 146 25.58 1.52 -8.39
C TYR A 146 26.44 2.66 -8.96
N SER A 147 26.24 3.04 -10.23
CA SER A 147 26.98 4.13 -10.88
C SER A 147 26.59 5.54 -10.39
N ALA A 148 25.44 5.71 -9.72
CA ALA A 148 24.91 7.01 -9.30
C ALA A 148 24.78 7.17 -7.78
N GLY A 149 25.48 6.32 -7.01
CA GLY A 149 25.50 6.38 -5.55
C GLY A 149 24.69 5.29 -4.84
N GLY A 150 24.29 4.21 -5.52
CA GLY A 150 23.51 3.11 -4.91
C GLY A 150 24.21 2.31 -3.80
N ARG A 151 25.45 2.63 -3.45
CA ARG A 151 26.14 2.11 -2.25
C ARG A 151 25.93 2.97 -1.01
N ASP A 152 25.27 4.12 -1.16
CA ASP A 152 25.03 5.05 -0.06
C ASP A 152 23.92 4.53 0.85
N LEU A 153 24.35 4.00 2.01
CA LEU A 153 23.46 3.47 3.03
C LEU A 153 22.46 4.53 3.52
N SER A 154 22.84 5.81 3.57
CA SER A 154 21.97 6.87 4.08
C SER A 154 20.69 7.01 3.24
N ARG A 155 20.82 6.96 1.91
CA ARG A 155 19.68 7.01 0.98
C ARG A 155 18.78 5.79 1.12
N ALA A 156 19.38 4.60 1.25
CA ALA A 156 18.63 3.38 1.49
C ALA A 156 17.83 3.45 2.80
N LEU A 157 18.45 3.94 3.89
CA LEU A 157 17.77 4.11 5.17
C LEU A 157 16.59 5.09 5.07
N VAL A 158 16.77 6.24 4.40
CA VAL A 158 15.68 7.20 4.15
C VAL A 158 14.50 6.54 3.42
N CYS A 159 14.77 5.70 2.42
CA CYS A 159 13.73 4.95 1.70
C CYS A 159 13.06 3.87 2.56
N LEU A 160 13.76 3.30 3.54
CA LEU A 160 13.22 2.27 4.45
C LEU A 160 12.39 2.86 5.59
N LEU A 161 12.61 4.12 5.99
CA LEU A 161 11.87 4.76 7.09
C LEU A 161 10.34 4.68 6.94
N PRO A 162 9.72 4.95 5.76
CA PRO A 162 8.29 4.74 5.58
C PRO A 162 7.85 3.29 5.83
N LEU A 163 8.65 2.30 5.44
CA LEU A 163 8.33 0.88 5.66
C LEU A 163 8.40 0.49 7.13
N ILE A 164 9.35 1.06 7.87
CA ILE A 164 9.41 0.89 9.32
C ILE A 164 8.14 1.47 9.95
N GLY A 165 7.71 2.67 9.52
CA GLY A 165 6.45 3.27 9.97
C GLY A 165 5.23 2.40 9.67
N ALA A 166 5.13 1.83 8.47
CA ALA A 166 4.07 0.90 8.11
C ALA A 166 4.10 -0.38 8.98
N GLY A 167 5.30 -0.90 9.24
CA GLY A 167 5.52 -2.03 10.15
C GLY A 167 5.05 -1.74 11.57
N LEU A 168 5.28 -0.55 12.11
CA LEU A 168 4.82 -0.16 13.45
C LEU A 168 3.29 -0.06 13.52
N VAL A 169 2.64 0.48 12.49
CA VAL A 169 1.16 0.48 12.38
C VAL A 169 0.60 -0.94 12.28
N ALA A 170 1.30 -1.82 11.56
CA ALA A 170 0.94 -3.22 11.43
C ALA A 170 1.06 -3.97 12.79
N ILE A 171 2.18 -3.80 13.49
CA ILE A 171 2.44 -4.40 14.81
C ILE A 171 1.42 -3.93 15.85
N SER A 172 1.04 -2.65 15.84
CA SER A 172 0.06 -2.10 16.78
C SER A 172 -1.28 -2.86 16.74
N ARG A 173 -1.59 -3.52 15.62
CA ARG A 173 -2.82 -4.32 15.52
C ARG A 173 -2.78 -5.65 16.24
N CYS A 174 -1.61 -6.27 16.31
CA CYS A 174 -1.40 -7.46 17.13
C CYS A 174 -1.39 -7.09 18.61
N GLU A 175 -0.75 -5.96 18.96
CA GLU A 175 -0.69 -5.49 20.36
C GLU A 175 -2.05 -5.07 20.94
N ASP A 176 -2.99 -4.66 20.08
CA ASP A 176 -4.37 -4.32 20.43
C ASP A 176 -5.33 -5.53 20.29
N TYR A 177 -4.81 -6.74 20.02
CA TYR A 177 -5.59 -7.97 19.84
C TYR A 177 -6.70 -7.89 18.76
N ARG A 178 -6.53 -6.99 17.78
CA ARG A 178 -7.52 -6.82 16.70
C ARG A 178 -7.29 -7.76 15.53
N HIS A 179 -6.08 -8.29 15.40
CA HIS A 179 -5.63 -9.09 14.28
C HIS A 179 -4.57 -10.09 14.72
N ASP A 180 -4.63 -11.29 14.15
CA ASP A 180 -3.54 -12.26 14.25
C ASP A 180 -2.35 -11.85 13.37
N VAL A 181 -1.17 -12.39 13.64
CA VAL A 181 0.06 -12.13 12.86
C VAL A 181 -0.16 -12.41 11.36
N TYR A 182 -0.89 -13.48 11.02
CA TYR A 182 -1.19 -13.81 9.63
C TYR A 182 -2.05 -12.75 8.92
N ASP A 183 -3.06 -12.20 9.62
CA ASP A 183 -3.91 -11.13 9.07
C ASP A 183 -3.09 -9.89 8.71
N VAL A 184 -2.14 -9.57 9.59
CA VAL A 184 -1.25 -8.41 9.45
C VAL A 184 -0.24 -8.64 8.32
N CYS A 185 0.43 -9.79 8.27
CA CYS A 185 1.40 -10.13 7.23
C CYS A 185 0.78 -10.15 5.83
N VAL A 186 -0.39 -10.79 5.66
CA VAL A 186 -1.09 -10.80 4.37
C VAL A 186 -1.59 -9.41 4.00
N GLY A 187 -2.08 -8.65 4.97
CA GLY A 187 -2.43 -7.24 4.76
C GLY A 187 -1.24 -6.43 4.24
N SER A 188 -0.07 -6.54 4.88
CA SER A 188 1.15 -5.85 4.47
C SER A 188 1.57 -6.25 3.05
N ALA A 189 1.57 -7.54 2.76
CA ALA A 189 1.93 -8.08 1.45
C ALA A 189 0.97 -7.60 0.35
N LEU A 190 -0.33 -7.58 0.61
CA LEU A 190 -1.35 -7.06 -0.30
C LEU A 190 -1.11 -5.58 -0.62
N GLY A 191 -0.96 -4.74 0.42
CA GLY A 191 -0.74 -3.31 0.26
C GLY A 191 0.57 -3.00 -0.48
N MET A 192 1.66 -3.69 -0.13
CA MET A 192 2.94 -3.54 -0.81
C MET A 192 2.87 -3.98 -2.28
N SER A 193 2.17 -5.07 -2.57
CA SER A 193 2.02 -5.58 -3.95
C SER A 193 1.27 -4.60 -4.83
N ILE A 194 0.19 -4.01 -4.31
CA ILE A 194 -0.61 -3.00 -5.04
C ILE A 194 0.18 -1.70 -5.19
N ALA A 195 0.90 -1.25 -4.16
CA ALA A 195 1.80 -0.08 -4.25
C ALA A 195 2.87 -0.28 -5.32
N TYR A 196 3.53 -1.43 -5.32
CA TYR A 196 4.52 -1.79 -6.33
C TYR A 196 3.93 -1.84 -7.73
N TRP A 197 2.77 -2.49 -7.90
CA TRP A 197 2.07 -2.54 -9.18
C TRP A 197 1.69 -1.14 -9.68
N SER A 198 1.13 -0.30 -8.82
CA SER A 198 0.72 1.08 -9.17
C SER A 198 1.93 1.94 -9.54
N TYR A 199 3.03 1.83 -8.77
CA TYR A 199 4.30 2.49 -9.08
C TYR A 199 4.83 2.03 -10.45
N ARG A 200 4.92 0.72 -10.70
CA ARG A 200 5.48 0.15 -11.94
C ARG A 200 4.66 0.43 -13.18
N ARG A 201 3.35 0.69 -13.03
CA ARG A 201 2.47 1.10 -14.13
C ARG A 201 2.85 2.47 -14.68
N HIS A 202 3.41 3.34 -13.85
CA HIS A 202 3.66 4.74 -14.19
C HIS A 202 5.14 5.14 -14.16
N PHE A 203 5.97 4.39 -13.44
CA PHE A 203 7.41 4.60 -13.30
C PHE A 203 8.21 3.37 -13.77
N PRO A 204 9.43 3.57 -14.28
CA PRO A 204 10.35 2.49 -14.61
C PRO A 204 10.76 1.64 -13.40
N ARG A 205 11.50 0.56 -13.67
CA ARG A 205 12.14 -0.24 -12.61
C ARG A 205 13.11 0.64 -11.81
N LEU A 206 13.24 0.40 -10.52
CA LEU A 206 14.13 1.15 -9.63
C LEU A 206 15.62 1.08 -10.03
N SER A 207 16.01 0.07 -10.80
CA SER A 207 17.37 -0.07 -11.34
C SER A 207 17.58 0.65 -12.70
N SER A 208 16.51 1.19 -13.29
CA SER A 208 16.57 1.90 -14.57
C SER A 208 17.31 3.23 -14.44
N THR A 209 17.90 3.72 -15.53
CA THR A 209 18.58 5.02 -15.55
C THR A 209 17.62 6.19 -15.34
N LYS A 210 16.36 6.02 -15.73
CA LYS A 210 15.26 7.01 -15.61
C LYS A 210 14.24 6.62 -14.53
N CYS A 211 14.66 5.96 -13.45
CA CYS A 211 13.75 5.49 -12.39
C CYS A 211 13.06 6.63 -11.58
N ASP A 212 13.59 7.83 -11.70
CA ASP A 212 13.10 9.07 -11.10
C ASP A 212 12.01 9.76 -11.95
N GLU A 213 11.92 9.45 -13.24
CA GLU A 213 10.95 10.04 -14.16
C GLU A 213 9.82 9.06 -14.52
N PRO A 214 8.55 9.52 -14.55
CA PRO A 214 7.46 8.69 -15.02
C PRO A 214 7.54 8.43 -16.53
N TYR A 215 6.83 7.41 -17.01
CA TYR A 215 6.68 7.19 -18.44
C TYR A 215 5.99 8.39 -19.12
N PRO A 216 6.36 8.69 -20.37
CA PRO A 216 5.69 9.73 -21.15
C PRO A 216 4.20 9.39 -21.31
N ARG A 217 3.38 10.45 -21.47
CA ARG A 217 1.94 10.28 -21.68
C ARG A 217 1.68 9.52 -22.99
N PRO A 218 0.71 8.59 -23.04
CA PRO A 218 0.31 7.93 -24.28
C PRO A 218 -0.05 8.98 -25.35
N GLY A 219 0.51 8.84 -26.55
CA GLY A 219 0.32 9.79 -27.65
C GLY A 219 1.38 10.89 -27.75
N VAL A 220 2.33 10.94 -26.82
CA VAL A 220 3.60 11.69 -26.97
C VAL A 220 4.67 10.71 -27.44
N ASP A 221 4.38 9.92 -28.49
CA ASP A 221 5.46 9.23 -29.18
C ASP A 221 6.30 10.29 -29.87
N THR A 222 7.55 10.36 -29.38
CA THR A 222 8.70 10.85 -30.10
C THR A 222 8.58 10.48 -31.57
N GLN A 223 8.56 11.48 -32.45
CA GLN A 223 9.01 11.34 -33.83
C GLN A 223 10.19 10.35 -33.83
N PRO A 224 10.08 9.14 -34.42
CA PRO A 224 11.28 8.47 -34.86
C PRO A 224 11.88 9.44 -35.86
N GLY A 225 13.10 9.90 -35.60
CA GLY A 225 13.80 10.80 -36.51
C GLY A 225 13.77 10.17 -37.89
N TRP A 226 12.89 10.65 -38.75
CA TRP A 226 13.10 10.62 -40.18
C TRP A 226 14.29 11.53 -40.39
N GLN A 227 15.51 10.99 -40.23
CA GLN A 227 16.62 11.48 -41.01
C GLN A 227 16.13 11.41 -42.44
N ARG A 228 15.88 12.58 -43.04
CA ARG A 228 15.84 12.68 -44.50
C ARG A 228 17.15 12.06 -44.96
N VAL A 229 17.07 10.85 -45.51
CA VAL A 229 18.11 10.36 -46.41
C VAL A 229 18.15 11.43 -47.47
N THR A 230 19.23 12.21 -47.47
CA THR A 230 19.50 13.18 -48.52
C THR A 230 19.48 12.37 -49.82
N ASP A 231 18.57 12.72 -50.72
CA ASP A 231 18.44 12.02 -51.99
C ASP A 231 19.80 12.06 -52.71
N ASP A 232 20.41 10.89 -52.91
CA ASP A 232 21.67 10.69 -53.65
C ASP A 232 21.57 11.13 -55.13
N GLU A 233 20.44 11.70 -55.57
CA GLU A 233 20.23 12.21 -56.92
C GLU A 233 20.88 13.57 -57.20
N GLU A 234 21.30 14.35 -56.18
CA GLU A 234 22.07 15.58 -56.39
C GLU A 234 23.59 15.34 -56.49
N ALA A 235 24.10 14.17 -56.07
CA ALA A 235 25.50 13.79 -56.26
C ALA A 235 25.79 13.24 -57.66
N ALA A 236 24.77 12.72 -58.37
CA ALA A 236 24.91 12.17 -59.71
C ALA A 236 24.74 13.18 -60.86
N ARG A 237 24.30 14.42 -60.57
CA ARG A 237 24.14 15.49 -61.58
C ARG A 237 25.31 16.49 -61.63
N GLY A 238 26.35 16.28 -60.83
CA GLY A 238 27.57 17.09 -60.81
C GLY A 238 28.73 16.52 -61.63
N THR A 239 28.56 15.37 -62.28
CA THR A 239 29.57 14.73 -63.13
C THR A 239 28.93 14.34 -64.45
N ASP A 240 28.70 15.32 -65.32
CA ASP A 240 28.85 15.17 -66.76
C ASP A 240 29.00 16.59 -67.35
N GLU A 241 30.07 16.75 -68.11
CA GLU A 241 30.45 17.93 -68.89
C GLU A 241 29.41 18.32 -69.96
#